data_AF-A0A2J7PFF0-F1
#
_entry.id   AF-A0A2J7PFF0-F1
#
_cell.length_a   1.000
_cell.length_b   1.000
_cell.length_c   1.000
_cell.angle_alpha   90.00
_cell.angle_beta   90.00
_cell.angle_gamma   90.00
#
_symmetry.space_group_name_H-M   'P 1'
#
loop_
_entity.id
_entity.type
_entity.pdbx_description
1 polymer ?
#
loop_
_entity_poly.entity_id
_entity_poly.type
_entity_poly.pdbx_seq_one_letter_code
_entity_poly.pdbx_strand_id
1 'polypeptide(L)'
;MLLELLVQIINEPCFNILRTKEQLGYFVFSGIRRSNGVQGLRVIVQSERHPSYVDQRVEAFLAKMEDYIVDMTSEEFERHKEALAAHRLEKPKKLSVLSARFWLEITSQQYNFDRANIEVAHLRGLQKEDILDFYRELIHHSAPRRHKLAVHVVSMAEGGAGLEGNVHVASENEVIDGLVPPPPCKEPTKIEDITDFKSSQGMFPLVQPYISINTNSTKSKL
;
A
#
# COMPACT_ATOMS: atom_id res chain seq x y z
N MET A 1 -7.52 4.91 9.28
CA MET A 1 -6.78 6.13 8.90
C MET A 1 -5.27 5.98 8.89
N LEU A 2 -4.66 5.18 9.78
CA LEU A 2 -3.20 4.95 9.81
C LEU A 2 -2.60 4.65 8.42
N LEU A 3 -3.16 3.67 7.70
CA LEU A 3 -2.70 3.32 6.35
C LEU A 3 -2.82 4.47 5.33
N GLU A 4 -3.89 5.26 5.41
CA GLU A 4 -4.08 6.41 4.51
C GLU A 4 -3.08 7.52 4.78
N LEU A 5 -2.83 7.82 6.05
CA LEU A 5 -1.86 8.84 6.44
C LEU A 5 -0.45 8.38 6.10
N LEU A 6 -0.09 7.11 6.35
CA LEU A 6 1.19 6.55 5.92
C LEU A 6 1.37 6.70 4.40
N VAL A 7 0.38 6.29 3.60
CA VAL A 7 0.43 6.43 2.14
C VAL A 7 0.59 7.89 1.73
N GLN A 8 -0.14 8.83 2.35
CA GLN A 8 -0.01 10.26 2.09
C GLN A 8 1.42 10.77 2.35
N ILE A 9 2.08 10.27 3.40
CA ILE A 9 3.45 10.65 3.77
C ILE A 9 4.45 10.08 2.77
N ILE A 10 4.36 8.79 2.45
CA ILE A 10 5.37 8.11 1.63
C ILE A 10 5.20 8.28 0.12
N ASN A 11 4.07 8.86 -0.35
CA ASN A 11 3.76 8.92 -1.78
C ASN A 11 4.76 9.75 -2.59
N GLU A 12 5.07 10.97 -2.14
CA GLU A 12 6.08 11.81 -2.81
C GLU A 12 7.49 11.20 -2.68
N PRO A 13 7.96 10.76 -1.49
CA PRO A 13 9.25 10.10 -1.35
C PRO A 13 9.39 8.85 -2.22
N CYS A 14 8.35 8.03 -2.35
CA CYS A 14 8.34 6.83 -3.21
C CYS A 14 8.63 7.21 -4.67
N PHE A 15 7.90 8.19 -5.19
CA PHE A 15 8.11 8.66 -6.55
C PHE A 15 9.50 9.31 -6.71
N ASN A 16 9.89 10.17 -5.78
CA ASN A 16 11.18 10.87 -5.83
C ASN A 16 12.37 9.89 -5.81
N ILE A 17 12.34 8.91 -4.92
CA ILE A 17 13.43 7.97 -4.72
C ILE A 17 13.45 6.95 -5.86
N LEU A 18 12.37 6.18 -6.05
CA LEU A 18 12.39 5.05 -6.99
C LEU A 18 12.36 5.49 -8.45
N ARG A 19 11.66 6.59 -8.79
CA ARG A 19 11.60 7.09 -10.17
C ARG A 19 12.63 8.17 -10.47
N THR A 20 12.73 9.23 -9.66
CA THR A 20 13.57 10.37 -10.02
C THR A 20 15.06 10.09 -9.74
N LYS A 21 15.39 9.54 -8.57
CA LYS A 21 16.78 9.31 -8.14
C LYS A 21 17.34 7.99 -8.65
N GLU A 22 16.63 6.89 -8.42
CA GLU A 22 17.08 5.54 -8.79
C GLU A 22 16.70 5.14 -10.22
N GLN A 23 15.85 5.93 -10.88
CA GLN A 23 15.47 5.74 -12.29
C GLN A 23 14.99 4.32 -12.62
N LEU A 24 14.29 3.66 -11.68
CA LEU A 24 13.85 2.28 -11.86
C LEU A 24 12.82 2.12 -12.98
N GLY A 25 12.11 3.19 -13.31
CA GLY A 25 11.24 3.21 -14.47
C GLY A 25 10.31 4.41 -14.48
N TYR A 26 9.65 4.61 -15.62
CA TYR A 26 8.71 5.72 -15.78
C TYR A 26 7.47 5.55 -14.89
N PHE A 27 6.97 4.32 -14.75
CA PHE A 27 5.78 4.05 -13.95
C PHE A 27 6.18 3.55 -12.57
N VAL A 28 6.05 4.43 -11.58
CA VAL A 28 6.19 4.14 -10.15
C VAL A 28 4.94 4.65 -9.45
N PHE A 29 4.28 3.78 -8.70
CA PHE A 29 3.07 4.10 -7.96
C PHE A 29 3.15 3.50 -6.56
N SER A 30 2.78 4.29 -5.54
CA SER A 30 2.43 3.77 -4.22
C SER A 30 1.00 4.14 -3.87
N GLY A 31 0.32 3.28 -3.13
CA GLY A 31 -1.03 3.58 -2.70
C GLY A 31 -1.68 2.46 -1.91
N ILE A 32 -2.97 2.61 -1.68
CA ILE A 32 -3.74 1.66 -0.90
C ILE A 32 -4.37 0.63 -1.83
N ARG A 33 -4.25 -0.64 -1.45
CA ARG A 33 -5.06 -1.71 -2.02
C ARG A 33 -6.22 -1.98 -1.06
N ARG A 34 -7.45 -1.96 -1.56
CA ARG A 34 -8.65 -2.38 -0.82
C ARG A 34 -9.35 -3.49 -1.58
N SER A 35 -9.67 -4.58 -0.91
CA SER A 35 -10.37 -5.71 -1.51
C SER A 35 -11.01 -6.54 -0.41
N ASN A 36 -12.31 -6.86 -0.56
CA ASN A 36 -13.05 -7.75 0.34
C ASN A 36 -12.95 -7.36 1.82
N GLY A 37 -13.02 -6.07 2.14
CA GLY A 37 -12.92 -5.57 3.52
C GLY A 37 -11.50 -5.52 4.10
N VAL A 38 -10.50 -6.04 3.38
CA VAL A 38 -9.08 -5.98 3.78
C VAL A 38 -8.37 -4.87 3.02
N GLN A 39 -7.33 -4.32 3.63
CA GLN A 39 -6.50 -3.27 3.03
C GLN A 39 -5.01 -3.45 3.30
N GLY A 40 -4.18 -2.86 2.47
CA GLY A 40 -2.73 -2.85 2.63
C GLY A 40 -2.04 -1.82 1.74
N LEU A 41 -0.76 -1.58 1.99
CA LEU A 41 0.11 -0.79 1.13
C LEU A 41 0.44 -1.61 -0.14
N ARG A 42 0.41 -0.95 -1.30
CA ARG A 42 0.94 -1.51 -2.55
C ARG A 42 1.93 -0.55 -3.19
N VAL A 43 3.00 -1.11 -3.75
CA VAL A 43 3.94 -0.43 -4.63
C VAL A 43 3.93 -1.15 -5.97
N ILE A 44 3.85 -0.40 -7.07
CA ILE A 44 3.87 -0.93 -8.43
C ILE A 44 4.96 -0.19 -9.18
N VAL A 45 5.91 -0.95 -9.74
CA VAL A 45 7.00 -0.42 -10.55
C VAL A 45 7.04 -1.19 -11.86
N GLN A 46 7.03 -0.48 -12.98
CA GLN A 46 7.35 -1.05 -14.28
C GLN A 46 8.78 -0.65 -14.63
N SER A 47 9.66 -1.64 -14.78
CA SER A 47 11.09 -1.45 -14.97
C SER A 47 11.62 -2.28 -16.13
N GLU A 48 12.74 -1.84 -16.71
CA GLU A 48 13.58 -2.65 -17.58
C GLU A 48 14.50 -3.59 -16.78
N ARG A 49 14.70 -3.31 -15.48
CA ARG A 49 15.49 -4.15 -14.58
C ARG A 49 14.72 -5.39 -14.16
N HIS A 50 15.45 -6.43 -13.77
CA HIS A 50 14.85 -7.66 -13.27
C HIS A 50 13.99 -7.38 -12.02
N PRO A 51 12.75 -7.94 -11.91
CA PRO A 51 11.86 -7.66 -10.79
C PRO A 51 12.46 -7.93 -9.39
N SER A 52 13.36 -8.92 -9.26
CA SER A 52 14.07 -9.16 -7.99
C SER A 52 14.91 -7.97 -7.53
N TYR A 53 15.60 -7.28 -8.45
CA TYR A 53 16.34 -6.06 -8.12
C TYR A 53 15.38 -4.94 -7.71
N VAL A 54 14.29 -4.78 -8.45
CA VAL A 54 13.27 -3.76 -8.14
C VAL A 54 12.65 -3.99 -6.76
N ASP A 55 12.34 -5.24 -6.39
CA ASP A 55 11.82 -5.58 -5.07
C ASP A 55 12.82 -5.24 -3.95
N GLN A 56 14.12 -5.52 -4.15
CA GLN A 56 15.18 -5.10 -3.22
C GLN A 56 15.25 -3.58 -3.07
N ARG A 57 15.09 -2.82 -4.16
CA ARG A 57 15.07 -1.35 -4.09
C ARG A 57 13.85 -0.82 -3.33
N VAL A 58 12.69 -1.46 -3.49
CA VAL A 58 11.49 -1.14 -2.71
C VAL A 58 11.72 -1.42 -1.22
N GLU A 59 12.39 -2.51 -0.86
CA GLU A 59 12.76 -2.80 0.54
C GLU A 59 13.76 -1.77 1.10
N ALA A 60 14.76 -1.37 0.33
CA ALA A 60 15.69 -0.30 0.71
C ALA A 60 14.97 1.03 0.94
N PHE A 61 14.02 1.37 0.06
CA PHE A 61 13.16 2.53 0.22
C PHE A 61 12.35 2.46 1.52
N LEU A 62 11.68 1.34 1.79
CA LEU A 62 10.90 1.15 3.02
C LEU A 62 11.80 1.25 4.27
N ALA A 63 12.99 0.64 4.28
CA ALA A 63 13.89 0.81 5.42
C ALA A 63 14.20 2.29 5.71
N LYS A 64 14.49 3.07 4.66
CA LYS A 64 14.76 4.52 4.77
C LYS A 64 13.56 5.34 5.21
N MET A 65 12.33 4.88 4.95
CA MET A 65 11.14 5.63 5.33
C MET A 65 10.91 5.68 6.85
N GLU A 66 11.50 4.77 7.62
CA GLU A 66 11.44 4.90 9.09
C GLU A 66 12.13 6.17 9.56
N ASP A 67 13.39 6.38 9.16
CA ASP A 67 14.16 7.58 9.49
C ASP A 67 13.44 8.85 9.01
N TYR A 68 12.87 8.81 7.80
CA TYR A 68 12.08 9.93 7.27
C TYR A 68 10.88 10.28 8.17
N ILE A 69 10.16 9.28 8.67
CA ILE A 69 9.01 9.51 9.57
C ILE A 69 9.50 10.01 10.94
N VAL A 70 10.61 9.50 11.45
CA VAL A 70 11.21 9.94 12.72
C VAL A 70 11.64 11.41 12.64
N ASP A 71 12.37 11.77 11.58
CA ASP A 71 12.96 13.10 11.39
C ASP A 71 11.94 14.15 10.94
N MET A 72 10.79 13.73 10.40
CA MET A 72 9.71 14.62 9.99
C MET A 72 9.26 15.52 11.16
N THR A 73 9.19 16.82 10.87
CA THR A 73 8.76 17.81 11.86
C THR A 73 7.26 17.70 12.15
N SER A 74 6.83 18.17 13.33
CA SER A 74 5.40 18.21 13.67
C SER A 74 4.59 19.07 12.69
N GLU A 75 5.19 20.13 12.15
CA GLU A 75 4.55 21.00 11.15
C GLU A 75 4.31 20.27 9.83
N GLU A 76 5.32 19.53 9.34
CA GLU A 76 5.17 18.71 8.13
C GLU A 76 4.14 17.60 8.31
N PHE A 77 4.14 16.95 9.48
CA PHE A 77 3.16 15.92 9.80
C PHE A 77 1.72 16.47 9.79
N GLU A 78 1.49 17.62 10.43
CA GLU A 78 0.18 18.27 10.40
C GLU A 78 -0.21 18.72 8.99
N ARG A 79 0.74 19.16 8.16
CA ARG A 79 0.49 19.45 6.75
C ARG A 79 0.03 18.20 5.99
N HIS A 80 0.61 17.03 6.22
CA HIS A 80 0.14 15.77 5.62
C HIS A 80 -1.27 15.41 6.11
N LYS A 81 -1.55 15.57 7.40
CA LYS A 81 -2.89 15.33 7.98
C LYS A 81 -3.95 16.23 7.35
N GLU A 82 -3.72 17.53 7.30
CA GLU A 82 -4.70 18.47 6.75
C GLU A 82 -4.84 18.36 5.23
N ALA A 83 -3.77 18.04 4.50
CA ALA A 83 -3.87 17.73 3.07
C ALA A 83 -4.76 16.51 2.83
N LEU A 84 -4.59 15.44 3.61
CA LEU A 84 -5.43 14.25 3.52
C LEU A 84 -6.87 14.56 3.96
N ALA A 85 -7.08 15.32 5.03
CA ALA A 85 -8.40 15.73 5.49
C ALA A 85 -9.16 16.53 4.41
N ALA A 86 -8.49 17.51 3.78
CA ALA A 86 -9.06 18.30 2.69
C ALA A 86 -9.44 17.42 1.50
N HIS A 87 -8.59 16.47 1.11
CA HIS A 87 -8.88 15.53 0.03
C HIS A 87 -10.09 14.65 0.36
N ARG A 88 -10.17 14.13 1.58
CA ARG A 88 -11.28 13.27 2.04
C ARG A 88 -12.61 14.00 2.14
N LEU A 89 -12.59 15.28 2.51
CA LEU A 89 -13.79 16.13 2.64
C LEU A 89 -14.19 16.83 1.34
N GLU A 90 -13.46 16.63 0.24
CA GLU A 90 -13.82 17.26 -1.03
C GLU A 90 -15.24 16.85 -1.45
N LYS A 91 -16.08 17.88 -1.63
CA LYS A 91 -17.47 17.71 -2.04
C LYS A 91 -17.53 17.24 -3.49
N PRO A 92 -18.33 16.20 -3.80
CA PRO A 92 -18.46 15.73 -5.18
C PRO A 92 -19.05 16.82 -6.07
N LYS A 93 -18.33 17.18 -7.14
CA LYS A 93 -18.74 18.22 -8.10
C LYS A 93 -19.76 17.74 -9.13
N LYS A 94 -20.06 16.42 -9.15
CA LYS A 94 -20.99 15.78 -10.09
C LYS A 94 -21.84 14.74 -9.34
N LEU A 95 -23.10 14.60 -9.75
CA LEU A 95 -24.01 13.60 -9.17
C LEU A 95 -23.49 12.16 -9.34
N SER A 96 -22.82 11.86 -10.46
CA SER A 96 -22.20 10.55 -10.69
C SER A 96 -21.13 10.21 -9.67
N VAL A 97 -20.35 11.20 -9.21
CA VAL A 97 -19.32 11.00 -8.18
C VAL A 97 -19.96 10.72 -6.81
N LEU A 98 -21.01 11.47 -6.45
CA LEU A 98 -21.77 11.21 -5.22
C LEU A 98 -22.43 9.83 -5.25
N SER A 99 -23.06 9.48 -6.37
CA SER A 99 -23.72 8.18 -6.57
C SER A 99 -22.72 7.04 -6.47
N ALA A 100 -21.54 7.16 -7.08
CA ALA A 100 -20.48 6.15 -6.98
C ALA A 100 -19.99 5.97 -5.53
N ARG A 101 -19.88 7.07 -4.76
CA ARG A 101 -19.49 7.03 -3.35
C ARG A 101 -20.49 6.22 -2.52
N PHE A 102 -21.79 6.48 -2.65
CA PHE A 102 -22.83 5.72 -1.95
C PHE A 102 -22.94 4.28 -2.45
N TRP A 103 -22.79 4.06 -3.75
CA TRP A 103 -22.82 2.74 -4.34
C TRP A 103 -21.70 1.85 -3.81
N LEU A 104 -20.51 2.40 -3.54
CA LEU A 104 -19.42 1.68 -2.90
C LEU A 104 -19.78 1.24 -1.48
N GLU A 105 -20.41 2.09 -0.66
CA GLU A 105 -20.87 1.71 0.69
C GLU A 105 -21.92 0.59 0.66
N ILE A 106 -22.81 0.60 -0.35
CA ILE A 106 -23.85 -0.42 -0.55
C ILE A 106 -23.23 -1.75 -1.01
N THR A 107 -22.42 -1.72 -2.06
CA THR A 107 -21.83 -2.94 -2.65
C THR A 107 -20.77 -3.58 -1.76
N SER A 108 -20.07 -2.79 -0.95
CA SER A 108 -19.14 -3.31 0.08
C SER A 108 -19.86 -3.75 1.37
N GLN A 109 -21.17 -3.53 1.47
CA GLN A 109 -22.01 -3.85 2.64
C GLN A 109 -21.55 -3.16 3.94
N GLN A 110 -20.83 -2.04 3.82
CA GLN A 110 -20.37 -1.27 4.99
C GLN A 110 -21.36 -0.19 5.40
N TYR A 111 -22.14 0.37 4.47
CA TYR A 111 -23.23 1.33 4.73
C TYR A 111 -22.83 2.54 5.59
N ASN A 112 -21.57 2.97 5.53
CA ASN A 112 -21.09 4.14 6.26
C ASN A 112 -21.15 5.38 5.38
N PHE A 113 -22.34 5.95 5.20
CA PHE A 113 -22.53 7.08 4.29
C PHE A 113 -21.88 8.39 4.77
N ASP A 114 -21.61 8.51 6.07
CA ASP A 114 -20.91 9.66 6.68
C ASP A 114 -19.42 9.40 6.91
N ARG A 115 -18.86 8.35 6.28
CA ARG A 115 -17.49 7.88 6.49
C ARG A 115 -16.45 8.99 6.44
N ALA A 116 -16.57 9.92 5.48
CA ALA A 116 -15.58 10.98 5.30
C ALA A 116 -15.44 11.86 6.56
N ASN A 117 -16.55 12.23 7.20
CA ASN A 117 -16.52 13.08 8.39
C ASN A 117 -16.00 12.29 9.60
N ILE A 118 -16.49 11.07 9.80
CA ILE A 118 -16.06 10.18 10.89
C ILE A 118 -14.57 9.88 10.82
N GLU A 119 -14.09 9.48 9.64
CA GLU A 119 -12.69 9.12 9.45
C GLU A 119 -11.76 10.33 9.54
N VAL A 120 -12.18 11.52 9.08
CA VAL A 120 -11.39 12.75 9.23
C VAL A 120 -11.32 13.23 10.68
N ALA A 121 -12.41 13.08 11.45
CA ALA A 121 -12.36 13.35 12.88
C ALA A 121 -11.33 12.45 13.58
N HIS A 122 -11.27 11.17 13.21
CA HIS A 122 -10.27 10.24 13.73
C HIS A 122 -8.85 10.57 13.25
N LEU A 123 -8.68 10.92 11.96
CA LEU A 123 -7.40 11.35 11.38
C LEU A 123 -6.77 12.51 12.15
N ARG A 124 -7.56 13.51 12.52
CA ARG A 124 -7.07 14.70 13.23
C ARG A 124 -6.55 14.39 14.63
N GLY A 125 -7.05 13.32 15.25
CA GLY A 125 -6.56 12.83 16.55
C GLY A 125 -5.23 12.08 16.48
N LEU A 126 -4.82 11.59 15.31
CA LEU A 126 -3.59 10.81 15.16
C LEU A 126 -2.34 11.64 15.44
N GLN A 127 -1.40 11.01 16.15
CA GLN A 127 -0.07 11.49 16.45
C GLN A 127 0.97 10.83 15.54
N LYS A 128 2.16 11.44 15.46
CA LYS A 128 3.27 10.88 14.68
C LYS A 128 3.67 9.49 15.19
N GLU A 129 3.63 9.28 16.50
CA GLU A 129 3.94 8.00 17.12
C GLU A 129 2.99 6.89 16.68
N ASP A 130 1.69 7.16 16.52
CA ASP A 130 0.72 6.17 16.03
C ASP A 130 1.10 5.63 14.64
N ILE A 131 1.67 6.48 13.79
CA ILE A 131 2.14 6.10 12.46
C ILE A 131 3.45 5.32 12.53
N LEU A 132 4.35 5.69 13.44
CA LEU A 132 5.62 5.01 13.64
C LEU A 132 5.40 3.60 14.21
N ASP A 133 4.52 3.45 15.19
CA ASP A 133 4.11 2.16 15.74
C ASP A 133 3.45 1.29 14.67
N PHE A 134 2.49 1.84 13.92
CA PHE A 134 1.88 1.17 12.78
C PHE A 134 2.92 0.71 11.74
N TYR A 135 3.92 1.55 11.46
CA TYR A 135 4.98 1.26 10.51
C TYR A 135 5.86 0.09 10.98
N ARG A 136 6.33 0.15 12.22
CA ARG A 136 7.19 -0.86 12.85
C ARG A 136 6.47 -2.20 13.06
N GLU A 137 5.17 -2.17 13.32
CA GLU A 137 4.39 -3.38 13.58
C GLU A 137 4.04 -4.14 12.29
N LEU A 138 3.76 -3.44 11.18
CA LEU A 138 3.14 -4.03 9.99
C LEU A 138 3.91 -3.86 8.68
N ILE A 139 4.76 -2.83 8.54
CA ILE A 139 5.33 -2.44 7.24
C ILE A 139 6.85 -2.65 7.16
N HIS A 140 7.57 -2.27 8.22
CA HIS A 140 9.03 -2.36 8.29
C HIS A 140 9.54 -3.77 7.96
N HIS A 141 10.76 -3.91 7.42
CA HIS A 141 11.23 -5.20 6.92
C HIS A 141 11.34 -6.28 8.01
N SER A 142 11.65 -5.86 9.24
CA SER A 142 11.69 -6.71 10.43
C SER A 142 10.38 -6.73 11.23
N ALA A 143 9.29 -6.16 10.70
CA ALA A 143 8.04 -6.03 11.42
C ALA A 143 7.45 -7.39 11.82
N PRO A 144 7.01 -7.57 13.08
CA PRO A 144 6.57 -8.86 13.60
C PRO A 144 5.29 -9.38 12.93
N ARG A 145 4.45 -8.47 12.41
CA ARG A 145 3.18 -8.81 11.74
C ARG A 145 3.20 -8.41 10.27
N ARG A 146 4.38 -8.46 9.63
CA ARG A 146 4.53 -8.16 8.20
C ARG A 146 3.87 -9.25 7.35
N HIS A 147 2.98 -8.84 6.44
CA HIS A 147 2.38 -9.72 5.44
C HIS A 147 2.71 -9.18 4.04
N LYS A 148 3.69 -9.78 3.36
CA LYS A 148 4.17 -9.35 2.04
C LYS A 148 3.79 -10.38 0.98
N LEU A 149 3.29 -9.90 -0.15
CA LEU A 149 3.11 -10.66 -1.39
C LEU A 149 3.71 -9.84 -2.53
N ALA A 150 4.62 -10.43 -3.29
CA ALA A 150 5.22 -9.83 -4.48
C ALA A 150 4.82 -10.61 -5.73
N VAL A 151 4.49 -9.90 -6.81
CA VAL A 151 4.17 -10.49 -8.12
C VAL A 151 5.19 -9.98 -9.11
N HIS A 152 6.03 -10.89 -9.61
CA HIS A 152 7.08 -10.55 -10.57
C HIS A 152 6.61 -10.93 -11.98
N VAL A 153 6.54 -9.95 -12.87
CA VAL A 153 6.30 -10.17 -14.30
C VAL A 153 7.60 -9.89 -15.03
N VAL A 154 8.18 -10.92 -15.62
CA VAL A 154 9.51 -10.87 -16.25
C VAL A 154 9.35 -10.75 -17.77
N SER A 155 10.04 -9.78 -18.39
CA SER A 155 10.06 -9.64 -19.84
C SER A 155 10.97 -10.69 -20.48
N MET A 156 10.40 -11.50 -21.38
CA MET A 156 11.11 -12.54 -22.16
C MET A 156 11.38 -12.09 -23.62
N ALA A 157 11.11 -10.83 -23.95
CA ALA A 157 11.44 -10.27 -25.26
C ALA A 157 12.97 -10.11 -25.40
N GLU A 158 13.45 -9.94 -26.63
CA GLU A 158 14.86 -9.63 -26.89
C GLU A 158 15.29 -8.38 -26.13
N GLY A 159 16.42 -8.45 -25.42
CA GLY A 159 16.88 -7.39 -24.50
C GLY A 159 16.10 -7.30 -23.17
N GLY A 160 15.11 -8.16 -22.96
CA GLY A 160 14.32 -8.22 -21.73
C GLY A 160 15.08 -8.79 -20.53
N ALA A 161 14.60 -8.48 -19.34
CA ALA A 161 15.26 -8.86 -18.09
C ALA A 161 15.31 -10.36 -17.81
N GLY A 162 14.51 -11.18 -18.51
CA GLY A 162 14.42 -12.63 -18.30
C GLY A 162 15.37 -13.47 -19.15
N LEU A 163 16.11 -12.87 -20.08
CA LEU A 163 17.10 -13.56 -20.91
C LEU A 163 18.50 -13.49 -20.24
N GLU A 164 19.29 -14.56 -20.40
CA GLU A 164 20.62 -14.69 -19.79
C GLU A 164 21.53 -13.50 -20.14
N GLY A 165 22.16 -12.90 -19.11
CA GLY A 165 23.02 -11.72 -19.22
C GLY A 165 22.53 -10.48 -18.47
N ASN A 166 21.22 -10.37 -18.18
CA ASN A 166 20.62 -9.23 -17.45
C ASN A 166 20.17 -9.58 -16.02
N VAL A 167 20.45 -10.79 -15.55
CA VAL A 167 20.21 -11.23 -14.16
C VAL A 167 21.32 -10.64 -13.28
N HIS A 168 21.29 -9.32 -13.07
CA HIS A 168 22.00 -8.70 -11.98
C HIS A 168 21.24 -9.01 -10.68
N VAL A 169 21.38 -10.25 -10.19
CA VAL A 169 21.11 -10.53 -8.78
C VAL A 169 22.23 -9.84 -8.04
N ALA A 170 21.93 -8.70 -7.44
CA ALA A 170 22.88 -8.02 -6.56
C ALA A 170 23.35 -9.02 -5.53
N SER A 171 24.63 -9.40 -5.60
CA SER A 171 25.29 -10.18 -4.58
C SER A 171 25.27 -9.36 -3.29
N GLU A 172 25.09 -10.01 -2.14
CA GLU A 172 24.76 -9.40 -0.85
C GLU A 172 25.77 -8.35 -0.32
N ASN A 173 26.86 -8.05 -1.04
CA ASN A 173 27.87 -7.07 -0.65
C ASN A 173 28.42 -6.18 -1.78
N GLU A 174 27.83 -6.19 -2.97
CA GLU A 174 28.22 -5.22 -4.01
C GLU A 174 27.33 -3.99 -3.97
N VAL A 175 27.93 -2.85 -3.62
CA VAL A 175 27.35 -1.52 -3.84
C VAL A 175 27.39 -1.25 -5.35
N ILE A 176 26.55 -1.94 -6.12
CA ILE A 176 26.61 -1.94 -7.60
C ILE A 176 26.38 -0.53 -8.17
N ASP A 177 25.60 0.31 -7.47
CA ASP A 177 25.13 1.59 -8.00
C ASP A 177 25.35 2.80 -7.04
N GLY A 178 26.15 2.66 -5.98
CA GLY A 178 26.31 3.71 -4.96
C GLY A 178 25.06 3.96 -4.10
N LEU A 179 24.04 3.12 -4.24
CA LEU A 179 22.76 3.22 -3.55
C LEU A 179 22.80 2.56 -2.17
N VAL A 180 21.91 3.00 -1.28
CA VAL A 180 21.72 2.38 0.04
C VAL A 180 21.44 0.89 -0.15
N PRO A 181 22.20 -0.01 0.51
CA PRO A 181 21.99 -1.44 0.37
C PRO A 181 20.61 -1.84 0.91
N PRO A 182 19.96 -2.84 0.30
CA PRO A 182 18.69 -3.35 0.81
C PRO A 182 18.90 -4.02 2.18
N PRO A 183 17.91 -3.94 3.08
CA PRO A 183 17.99 -4.66 4.35
C PRO A 183 17.99 -6.17 4.12
N PRO A 184 18.57 -6.97 5.05
CA PRO A 184 18.50 -8.43 4.98
C PRO A 184 17.03 -8.87 5.02
N CYS A 185 16.59 -9.50 3.93
CA CYS A 185 15.23 -10.00 3.77
C CYS A 185 15.22 -11.52 3.88
N LYS A 186 14.14 -12.08 4.42
CA LYS A 186 13.93 -13.54 4.43
C LYS A 186 13.82 -14.05 2.99
N GLU A 187 14.35 -15.24 2.72
CA GLU A 187 14.15 -15.90 1.44
C GLU A 187 12.65 -16.06 1.14
N PRO A 188 12.17 -15.67 -0.05
CA PRO A 188 10.76 -15.74 -0.38
C PRO A 188 10.34 -17.19 -0.67
N THR A 189 9.20 -17.61 -0.13
CA THR A 189 8.53 -18.84 -0.56
C THR A 189 7.88 -18.61 -1.92
N LYS A 190 8.36 -19.31 -2.96
CA LYS A 190 7.78 -19.23 -4.30
C LYS A 190 6.43 -19.96 -4.33
N ILE A 191 5.44 -19.32 -4.95
CA ILE A 191 4.12 -19.91 -5.16
C ILE A 191 4.11 -20.57 -6.54
N GLU A 192 4.04 -21.90 -6.58
CA GLU A 192 3.99 -22.67 -7.83
C GLU A 192 2.54 -22.91 -8.30
N ASP A 193 1.62 -23.14 -7.37
CA ASP A 193 0.19 -23.30 -7.66
C ASP A 193 -0.65 -22.33 -6.82
N ILE A 194 -1.53 -21.58 -7.49
CA ILE A 194 -2.37 -20.53 -6.87
C ILE A 194 -3.50 -21.15 -6.03
N THR A 195 -4.03 -22.29 -6.45
CA THR A 195 -5.10 -23.02 -5.75
C THR A 195 -4.57 -23.55 -4.42
N ASP A 196 -3.43 -24.23 -4.46
CA ASP A 196 -2.77 -24.77 -3.28
C ASP A 196 -2.40 -23.65 -2.31
N PHE A 197 -1.80 -22.57 -2.82
CA PHE A 197 -1.52 -21.38 -2.02
C PHE A 197 -2.77 -20.87 -1.32
N LYS A 198 -3.87 -20.62 -2.05
CA LYS A 198 -5.11 -20.11 -1.44
C LYS A 198 -5.69 -21.07 -0.40
N SER A 199 -5.66 -22.38 -0.66
CA SER A 199 -6.19 -23.40 0.25
C SER A 199 -5.42 -23.51 1.57
N SER A 200 -4.12 -23.17 1.55
CA SER A 200 -3.24 -23.22 2.71
C SER A 200 -3.36 -22.01 3.66
N GLN A 201 -4.04 -20.94 3.23
CA GLN A 201 -4.12 -19.68 3.99
C GLN A 201 -5.42 -19.53 4.78
N GLY A 202 -5.34 -18.84 5.91
CA GLY A 202 -6.53 -18.37 6.62
C GLY A 202 -7.28 -17.30 5.83
N MET A 203 -8.61 -17.30 5.93
CA MET A 203 -9.46 -16.28 5.32
C MET A 203 -9.81 -15.19 6.35
N PHE A 204 -9.72 -13.94 5.93
CA PHE A 204 -10.18 -12.82 6.77
C PHE A 204 -11.70 -12.84 6.94
N PRO A 205 -12.21 -12.41 8.09
CA PRO A 205 -13.65 -12.22 8.28
C PRO A 205 -14.16 -11.08 7.40
N LEU A 206 -15.46 -11.11 7.10
CA LEU A 206 -16.14 -10.00 6.44
C LEU A 206 -16.33 -8.83 7.43
N VAL A 207 -16.15 -7.62 6.92
CA VAL A 207 -16.40 -6.38 7.67
C VAL A 207 -17.89 -6.30 8.03
N GLN A 208 -18.19 -5.92 9.25
CA GLN A 208 -19.57 -5.78 9.71
C GLN A 208 -20.20 -4.49 9.15
N PRO A 209 -21.49 -4.51 8.79
CA PRO A 209 -22.26 -3.32 8.44
C PRO A 209 -22.19 -2.24 9.53
N TYR A 210 -22.00 -0.97 9.13
CA TYR A 210 -22.03 0.17 10.05
C TYR A 210 -23.45 0.41 10.61
N ILE A 211 -24.47 0.13 9.81
CA ILE A 211 -25.88 0.22 10.20
C ILE A 211 -26.47 -1.19 10.20
N SER A 212 -27.19 -1.54 11.25
CA SER A 212 -27.93 -2.81 11.32
C SER A 212 -29.09 -2.78 10.33
N ILE A 213 -29.04 -3.64 9.32
CA ILE A 213 -30.17 -3.88 8.42
C ILE A 213 -31.00 -4.99 9.04
N ASN A 214 -32.06 -4.63 9.78
CA ASN A 214 -33.02 -5.61 10.28
C ASN A 214 -33.69 -6.33 9.09
N THR A 215 -33.41 -7.62 8.94
CA THR A 215 -34.08 -8.49 7.96
C THR A 215 -35.43 -9.02 8.46
N ASN A 216 -35.87 -8.58 9.65
CA ASN A 216 -37.15 -8.97 10.22
C ASN A 216 -38.32 -8.29 9.48
N SER A 217 -39.08 -9.14 8.76
CA SER A 217 -40.47 -8.96 8.33
C SER A 217 -40.80 -7.90 7.28
N THR A 218 -40.36 -8.12 6.04
CA THR A 218 -41.24 -7.85 4.90
C THR A 218 -41.01 -8.92 3.85
N LYS A 219 -41.94 -9.88 3.76
CA LYS A 219 -42.14 -10.65 2.52
C LYS A 219 -42.34 -9.60 1.43
N SER A 220 -41.34 -9.46 0.56
CA SER A 220 -41.49 -8.65 -0.65
C SER A 220 -42.68 -9.22 -1.41
N LYS A 221 -43.78 -8.48 -1.47
CA LYS A 221 -44.90 -8.80 -2.36
C LYS A 221 -44.48 -8.32 -3.75
N LEU A 222 -43.84 -9.21 -4.49
CA LEU A 222 -43.90 -9.19 -5.94
C LEU A 222 -45.12 -10.01 -6.38
#